data_AF-A0A974UER3-F1
#
_entry.id   AF-A0A974UER3-F1
#
_cell.length_a   1.000
_cell.length_b   1.000
_cell.length_c   1.000
_cell.angle_alpha   90.00
_cell.angle_beta   90.00
_cell.angle_gamma   90.00
#
_symmetry.space_group_name_H-M   'P 1'
#
loop_
_entity.id
_entity.type
_entity.pdbx_description
1 polymer ?
#
loop_
_entity_poly.entity_id
_entity_poly.type
_entity_poly.pdbx_seq_one_letter_code
_entity_poly.pdbx_strand_id
1 'polypeptide(L)'
;MSKSIILFDMDGVLLEQVGYHTALIAAVKRIGAALGMPNAVITPGEIGRFEAMSVTNEWDSQSICAALMLIDLWKLDGSIRYDQITPRNPIITEESPDISSFLDRFTEIGDDPGPRAYEILAGENPWLDAAQREYLELVLFNTRNIYKSPLLPAYQETILGSEVFQQHYGLTPRLNAESFLMTQDKQVMTESKLAELQDWLDMPEHQAGILTNRPCKTPPGYLSSPEAEIGAQFVGLPDLPLMGSGTLAWFAETQLHVADHLLFKPHPLHALGLLQLILGQTVEESLRISNDLLEGHGERTAWEALDGARVTVIEDTFKGLACGLASQKALAEIDIPIHLQLIGISKHPEKRATLARYTNWLVDDLNAISWDAI
;
A
#
# COMPACT_ATOMS: atom_id res chain seq x y z
N MET A 1 15.42 32.71 -1.94
CA MET A 1 16.21 31.57 -2.45
C MET A 1 15.22 30.55 -2.98
N SER A 2 15.60 29.77 -3.98
CA SER A 2 14.75 28.67 -4.50
C SER A 2 14.54 27.63 -3.39
N LYS A 3 13.34 27.09 -3.26
CA LYS A 3 13.07 25.94 -2.38
C LYS A 3 13.79 24.69 -2.87
N SER A 4 14.17 23.81 -1.95
CA SER A 4 14.61 22.45 -2.24
C SER A 4 13.65 21.48 -1.55
N ILE A 5 13.00 20.62 -2.32
CA ILE A 5 11.95 19.73 -1.85
C ILE A 5 12.30 18.28 -2.16
N ILE A 6 12.26 17.40 -1.16
CA ILE A 6 12.47 15.95 -1.36
C ILE A 6 11.14 15.21 -1.22
N LEU A 7 10.77 14.42 -2.22
CA LEU A 7 9.62 13.50 -2.17
C LEU A 7 10.15 12.07 -2.05
N PHE A 8 9.94 11.45 -0.89
CA PHE A 8 10.36 10.07 -0.63
C PHE A 8 9.23 9.10 -0.93
N ASP A 9 9.51 8.00 -1.63
CA ASP A 9 8.71 6.79 -1.42
C ASP A 9 8.91 6.25 -0.01
N MET A 10 7.97 5.43 0.46
CA MET A 10 8.12 4.71 1.73
C MET A 10 8.77 3.34 1.53
N ASP A 11 8.10 2.47 0.77
CA ASP A 11 8.48 1.08 0.61
C ASP A 11 9.71 0.95 -0.29
N GLY A 12 10.74 0.22 0.16
CA GLY A 12 12.00 0.08 -0.55
C GLY A 12 12.90 1.32 -0.55
N VAL A 13 12.47 2.43 0.05
CA VAL A 13 13.22 3.69 0.15
C VAL A 13 13.46 4.09 1.60
N LEU A 14 12.42 4.42 2.36
CA LEU A 14 12.54 4.79 3.77
C LEU A 14 12.63 3.55 4.67
N LEU A 15 11.97 2.46 4.28
CA LEU A 15 11.95 1.18 4.98
C LEU A 15 11.90 -0.02 4.02
N GLU A 16 12.22 -1.21 4.52
CA GLU A 16 11.96 -2.49 3.86
C GLU A 16 10.61 -3.08 4.36
N GLN A 17 9.66 -3.36 3.45
CA GLN A 17 8.28 -3.75 3.76
C GLN A 17 8.09 -5.23 4.20
N VAL A 18 8.84 -5.69 5.20
CA VAL A 18 8.80 -7.09 5.66
C VAL A 18 7.52 -7.43 6.43
N GLY A 19 6.87 -6.43 7.04
CA GLY A 19 5.70 -6.58 7.88
C GLY A 19 4.50 -7.18 7.16
N TYR A 20 4.20 -6.74 5.94
CA TYR A 20 3.04 -7.23 5.18
C TYR A 20 3.16 -8.71 4.82
N HIS A 21 4.29 -9.13 4.24
CA HIS A 21 4.52 -10.54 3.88
C HIS A 21 4.47 -11.44 5.11
N THR A 22 5.07 -11.00 6.22
CA THR A 22 5.05 -11.74 7.49
C THR A 22 3.62 -11.84 8.06
N ALA A 23 2.83 -10.78 7.95
CA ALA A 23 1.43 -10.76 8.38
C ALA A 23 0.56 -11.66 7.51
N LEU A 24 0.76 -11.69 6.19
CA LEU A 24 0.04 -12.58 5.28
C LEU A 24 0.30 -14.05 5.62
N ILE A 25 1.56 -14.44 5.84
CA ILE A 25 1.92 -15.80 6.27
C ILE A 25 1.23 -16.15 7.59
N ALA A 26 1.27 -15.23 8.57
CA ALA A 26 0.63 -15.44 9.87
C ALA A 26 -0.90 -15.56 9.75
N ALA A 27 -1.52 -14.77 8.88
CA ALA A 27 -2.96 -14.79 8.64
C ALA A 27 -3.41 -16.10 7.98
N VAL A 28 -2.74 -16.56 6.92
CA VAL A 28 -3.06 -17.84 6.25
C VAL A 28 -2.96 -19.00 7.23
N LYS A 29 -1.91 -19.05 8.05
CA LYS A 29 -1.75 -20.07 9.09
C LYS A 29 -2.87 -20.03 10.13
N ARG A 30 -3.25 -18.83 10.59
CA ARG A 30 -4.33 -18.63 11.56
C ARG A 30 -5.68 -19.06 10.99
N ILE A 31 -5.96 -18.68 9.75
CA ILE A 31 -7.18 -19.05 9.03
C ILE A 31 -7.27 -20.57 8.89
N GLY A 32 -6.19 -21.22 8.45
CA GLY A 32 -6.13 -22.68 8.35
C GLY A 32 -6.42 -23.35 9.67
N ALA A 33 -5.74 -22.95 10.75
CA ALA A 33 -5.98 -23.51 12.08
C ALA A 33 -7.44 -23.34 12.54
N ALA A 34 -8.03 -22.16 12.32
CA ALA A 34 -9.42 -21.88 12.67
C ALA A 34 -10.45 -22.66 11.84
N LEU A 35 -10.13 -22.97 10.58
CA LEU A 35 -10.96 -23.81 9.72
C LEU A 35 -10.81 -25.31 10.00
N GLY A 36 -9.78 -25.72 10.76
CA GLY A 36 -9.46 -27.12 11.05
C GLY A 36 -8.47 -27.74 10.06
N MET A 37 -7.64 -26.91 9.43
CA MET A 37 -6.57 -27.24 8.49
C MET A 37 -5.24 -26.62 8.99
N PRO A 38 -4.64 -27.14 10.09
CA PRO A 38 -3.54 -26.47 10.81
C PRO A 38 -2.21 -26.39 10.04
N ASN A 39 -2.06 -27.18 8.98
CA ASN A 39 -0.86 -27.20 8.14
C ASN A 39 -0.93 -26.21 6.95
N ALA A 40 -2.02 -25.45 6.83
CA ALA A 40 -2.12 -24.45 5.77
C ALA A 40 -1.01 -23.39 5.91
N VAL A 41 -0.32 -23.14 4.81
CA VAL A 41 0.78 -22.18 4.73
C VAL A 41 0.83 -21.56 3.34
N ILE A 42 1.31 -20.32 3.26
CA ILE A 42 1.71 -19.67 2.01
C ILE A 42 3.21 -19.37 2.07
N THR A 43 3.91 -19.57 0.98
CA THR A 43 5.35 -19.36 0.88
C THR A 43 5.69 -17.99 0.28
N PRO A 44 6.88 -17.41 0.53
CA PRO A 44 7.32 -16.18 -0.14
C PRO A 44 7.32 -16.28 -1.66
N GLY A 45 7.58 -17.47 -2.21
CA GLY A 45 7.47 -17.72 -3.65
C GLY A 45 6.03 -17.58 -4.17
N GLU A 46 5.04 -18.07 -3.43
CA GLU A 46 3.62 -17.92 -3.79
C GLU A 46 3.13 -16.48 -3.61
N ILE A 47 3.63 -15.75 -2.60
CA ILE A 47 3.35 -14.32 -2.44
C ILE A 47 3.86 -13.54 -3.67
N GLY A 48 5.12 -13.75 -4.08
CA GLY A 48 5.66 -13.09 -5.26
C GLY A 48 4.93 -13.46 -6.56
N ARG A 49 4.32 -14.65 -6.62
CA ARG A 49 3.46 -15.04 -7.74
C ARG A 49 2.09 -14.34 -7.74
N PHE A 50 1.46 -14.15 -6.58
CA PHE A 50 0.27 -13.30 -6.46
C PHE A 50 0.57 -11.87 -6.95
N GLU A 51 1.68 -11.29 -6.50
CA GLU A 51 2.13 -9.95 -6.92
C GLU A 51 2.36 -9.87 -8.42
N ALA A 52 3.01 -10.88 -9.01
CA ALA A 52 3.24 -10.97 -10.45
C ALA A 52 1.94 -11.05 -11.28
N MET A 53 0.85 -11.53 -10.68
CA MET A 53 -0.49 -11.60 -11.28
C MET A 53 -1.35 -10.35 -11.02
N SER A 54 -0.74 -9.27 -10.54
CA SER A 54 -1.39 -8.01 -10.11
C SER A 54 -2.22 -8.11 -8.83
N VAL A 55 -2.12 -9.20 -8.06
CA VAL A 55 -2.70 -9.31 -6.72
C VAL A 55 -1.69 -8.78 -5.70
N THR A 56 -1.59 -7.46 -5.61
CA THR A 56 -0.57 -6.77 -4.81
C THR A 56 -1.07 -6.33 -3.43
N ASN A 57 -2.28 -6.74 -3.03
CA ASN A 57 -2.85 -6.46 -1.71
C ASN A 57 -3.07 -7.78 -0.97
N GLU A 58 -2.51 -7.90 0.23
CA GLU A 58 -2.58 -9.10 1.06
C GLU A 58 -3.99 -9.42 1.55
N TRP A 59 -4.90 -8.44 1.54
CA TRP A 59 -6.32 -8.65 1.85
C TRP A 59 -6.99 -9.53 0.79
N ASP A 60 -6.60 -9.39 -0.47
CA ASP A 60 -7.07 -10.27 -1.55
C ASP A 60 -6.37 -11.62 -1.47
N SER A 61 -5.04 -11.64 -1.33
CA SER A 61 -4.25 -12.88 -1.27
C SER A 61 -4.71 -13.82 -0.15
N GLN A 62 -4.96 -13.29 1.06
CA GLN A 62 -5.46 -14.11 2.18
C GLN A 62 -6.88 -14.63 1.94
N SER A 63 -7.75 -13.82 1.32
CA SER A 63 -9.13 -14.21 1.02
C SER A 63 -9.17 -15.30 -0.04
N ILE A 64 -8.30 -15.23 -1.06
CA ILE A 64 -8.14 -16.29 -2.06
C ILE A 64 -7.63 -17.56 -1.40
N CYS A 65 -6.61 -17.47 -0.54
CA CYS A 65 -6.13 -18.63 0.22
C CYS A 65 -7.24 -19.26 1.08
N ALA A 66 -8.02 -18.44 1.79
CA ALA A 66 -9.14 -18.92 2.60
C ALA A 66 -10.23 -19.58 1.75
N ALA A 67 -10.54 -19.01 0.58
CA ALA A 67 -11.49 -19.58 -0.38
C ALA A 67 -11.05 -20.96 -0.88
N LEU A 68 -9.77 -21.14 -1.20
CA LEU A 68 -9.20 -22.44 -1.57
C LEU A 68 -9.37 -23.47 -0.44
N MET A 69 -9.02 -23.09 0.80
CA MET A 69 -9.21 -23.96 1.97
C MET A 69 -10.68 -24.36 2.16
N LEU A 70 -11.61 -23.41 2.04
CA LEU A 70 -13.04 -23.66 2.19
C LEU A 70 -13.56 -24.66 1.16
N ILE A 71 -13.13 -24.53 -0.10
CA ILE A 71 -13.52 -25.45 -1.18
C ILE A 71 -13.05 -26.88 -0.90
N ASP A 72 -11.83 -27.06 -0.41
CA ASP A 72 -11.32 -28.37 -0.03
C ASP A 72 -12.06 -28.94 1.18
N LEU A 73 -12.30 -28.11 2.20
CA LEU A 73 -13.02 -28.51 3.41
C LEU A 73 -14.49 -28.83 3.15
N TRP A 74 -15.14 -28.15 2.20
CA TRP A 74 -16.54 -28.38 1.84
C TRP A 74 -16.78 -29.72 1.14
N LYS A 75 -15.74 -30.35 0.59
CA LYS A 75 -15.81 -31.75 0.11
C LYS A 75 -15.97 -32.75 1.27
N LEU A 76 -15.57 -32.36 2.49
CA LEU A 76 -15.64 -33.19 3.70
C LEU A 76 -16.85 -32.81 4.56
N ASP A 77 -17.08 -31.51 4.75
CA ASP A 77 -18.21 -30.95 5.49
C ASP A 77 -18.61 -29.58 4.91
N GLY A 78 -19.74 -29.56 4.21
CA GLY A 78 -20.26 -28.36 3.53
C GLY A 78 -20.70 -27.22 4.47
N SER A 79 -20.82 -27.48 5.78
CA SER A 79 -21.26 -26.49 6.77
C SER A 79 -20.13 -25.61 7.30
N ILE A 80 -18.87 -25.94 6.99
CA ILE A 80 -17.70 -25.24 7.52
C ILE A 80 -17.69 -23.77 7.09
N ARG A 81 -17.45 -22.86 8.04
CA ARG A 81 -17.30 -21.41 7.81
C ARG A 81 -16.17 -20.90 8.71
N TYR A 82 -15.57 -19.77 8.34
CA TYR A 82 -14.69 -19.03 9.22
C TYR A 82 -15.53 -18.13 10.13
N ASP A 83 -15.65 -18.51 11.40
CA ASP A 83 -16.48 -17.83 12.41
C ASP A 83 -15.66 -17.29 13.60
N GLN A 84 -14.47 -17.83 13.83
CA GLN A 84 -13.59 -17.47 14.94
C GLN A 84 -12.11 -17.55 14.54
N ILE A 85 -11.25 -16.94 15.35
CA ILE A 85 -9.78 -17.00 15.18
C ILE A 85 -9.13 -18.18 15.89
N THR A 86 -9.88 -18.84 16.79
CA THR A 86 -9.38 -19.93 17.61
C THR A 86 -9.27 -21.20 16.77
N PRO A 87 -8.22 -22.03 16.97
CA PRO A 87 -8.08 -23.28 16.24
C PRO A 87 -9.30 -24.18 16.45
N ARG A 88 -9.83 -24.75 15.36
CA ARG A 88 -10.93 -25.70 15.43
C ARG A 88 -10.46 -27.03 16.01
N ASN A 89 -11.31 -27.62 16.85
CA ASN A 89 -11.15 -28.95 17.40
C ASN A 89 -12.49 -29.71 17.24
N PRO A 90 -12.54 -30.87 16.57
CA PRO A 90 -11.41 -31.61 15.98
C PRO A 90 -10.82 -30.98 14.72
N ILE A 91 -9.57 -31.33 14.42
CA ILE A 91 -8.95 -31.08 13.11
C ILE A 91 -9.77 -31.81 12.04
N ILE A 92 -10.02 -31.15 10.91
CA ILE A 92 -10.77 -31.73 9.78
C ILE A 92 -9.82 -32.46 8.83
N THR A 93 -8.67 -31.84 8.52
CA THR A 93 -7.63 -32.43 7.67
C THR A 93 -6.26 -31.86 8.02
N GLU A 94 -5.21 -32.66 7.80
CA GLU A 94 -3.81 -32.23 7.90
C GLU A 94 -3.22 -31.82 6.54
N GLU A 95 -3.99 -31.93 5.46
CA GLU A 95 -3.58 -31.49 4.13
C GLU A 95 -3.48 -29.95 4.06
N SER A 96 -2.57 -29.44 3.23
CA SER A 96 -2.43 -28.01 2.95
C SER A 96 -3.20 -27.68 1.66
N PRO A 97 -3.78 -26.47 1.51
CA PRO A 97 -4.41 -26.10 0.26
C PRO A 97 -3.36 -26.02 -0.85
N ASP A 98 -3.72 -26.44 -2.06
CA ASP A 98 -2.82 -26.39 -3.23
C ASP A 98 -2.87 -24.99 -3.88
N ILE A 99 -2.24 -24.03 -3.20
CA ILE A 99 -2.14 -22.62 -3.66
C ILE A 99 -1.38 -22.55 -4.99
N SER A 100 -0.28 -23.30 -5.10
CA SER A 100 0.56 -23.32 -6.31
C SER A 100 -0.23 -23.78 -7.55
N SER A 101 -1.06 -24.81 -7.45
CA SER A 101 -1.92 -25.26 -8.56
C SER A 101 -2.96 -24.21 -8.97
N PHE A 102 -3.50 -23.43 -8.03
CA PHE A 102 -4.37 -22.30 -8.37
C PHE A 102 -3.60 -21.21 -9.13
N LEU A 103 -2.43 -20.84 -8.64
CA LEU A 103 -1.58 -19.82 -9.25
C LEU A 103 -1.01 -20.24 -10.61
N ASP A 104 -0.83 -21.54 -10.88
CA ASP A 104 -0.30 -22.04 -12.16
C ASP A 104 -1.27 -21.81 -13.34
N ARG A 105 -2.54 -21.54 -13.06
CA ARG A 105 -3.60 -21.45 -14.07
C ARG A 105 -3.70 -20.09 -14.74
N PHE A 106 -3.10 -19.06 -14.16
CA PHE A 106 -3.31 -17.67 -14.59
C PHE A 106 -1.97 -16.96 -14.73
N THR A 107 -1.89 -16.14 -15.77
CA THR A 107 -0.83 -15.14 -15.90
C THR A 107 -1.24 -13.83 -15.22
N GLU A 108 -2.54 -13.53 -15.20
CA GLU A 108 -3.11 -12.29 -14.65
C GLU A 108 -4.51 -12.57 -14.10
N ILE A 109 -4.85 -11.98 -12.95
CA ILE A 109 -6.21 -12.03 -12.36
C ILE A 109 -7.03 -10.77 -12.70
N GLY A 110 -6.39 -9.65 -13.03
CA GLY A 110 -7.06 -8.38 -13.36
C GLY A 110 -7.28 -7.46 -12.15
N ASP A 111 -7.97 -6.34 -12.39
CA ASP A 111 -8.02 -5.21 -11.45
C ASP A 111 -8.92 -5.44 -10.21
N ASP A 112 -9.75 -6.48 -10.21
CA ASP A 112 -10.63 -6.84 -9.10
C ASP A 112 -10.41 -8.30 -8.66
N PRO A 113 -9.33 -8.59 -7.89
CA PRO A 113 -8.88 -9.94 -7.65
C PRO A 113 -9.88 -10.86 -6.97
N GLY A 114 -10.64 -10.32 -6.03
CA GLY A 114 -11.62 -11.07 -5.24
C GLY A 114 -12.77 -11.62 -6.10
N PRO A 115 -13.57 -10.76 -6.75
CA PRO A 115 -14.61 -11.18 -7.68
C PRO A 115 -14.12 -12.07 -8.81
N ARG A 116 -12.92 -11.81 -9.35
CA ARG A 116 -12.35 -12.71 -10.36
C ARG A 116 -12.07 -14.10 -9.80
N ALA A 117 -11.45 -14.19 -8.62
CA ALA A 117 -11.19 -15.46 -7.97
C ALA A 117 -12.51 -16.22 -7.68
N TYR A 118 -13.58 -15.50 -7.30
CA TYR A 118 -14.90 -16.10 -7.11
C TYR A 118 -15.42 -16.74 -8.40
N GLU A 119 -15.40 -16.03 -9.53
CA GLU A 119 -15.87 -16.55 -10.82
C GLU A 119 -15.16 -17.86 -11.19
N ILE A 120 -13.84 -17.88 -11.03
CA ILE A 120 -12.99 -19.04 -11.30
C ILE A 120 -13.40 -20.20 -10.39
N LEU A 121 -13.32 -19.96 -9.08
CA LEU A 121 -13.51 -21.01 -8.08
C LEU A 121 -14.94 -21.57 -8.09
N ALA A 122 -15.95 -20.71 -8.25
CA ALA A 122 -17.35 -21.10 -8.31
C ALA A 122 -17.72 -21.79 -9.64
N GLY A 123 -17.00 -21.47 -10.72
CA GLY A 123 -17.13 -22.11 -12.03
C GLY A 123 -16.49 -23.50 -12.10
N GLU A 124 -15.31 -23.66 -11.50
CA GLU A 124 -14.60 -24.95 -11.41
C GLU A 124 -15.26 -25.93 -10.43
N ASN A 125 -16.05 -25.41 -9.48
CA ASN A 125 -16.76 -26.21 -8.48
C ASN A 125 -18.28 -26.07 -8.66
N PRO A 126 -18.87 -26.62 -9.74
CA PRO A 126 -20.30 -26.51 -10.01
C PRO A 126 -21.17 -27.21 -8.95
N TRP A 127 -20.56 -28.09 -8.15
CA TRP A 127 -21.20 -28.82 -7.05
C TRP A 127 -21.49 -27.95 -5.82
N LEU A 128 -20.93 -26.72 -5.73
CA LEU A 128 -21.20 -25.81 -4.62
C LEU A 128 -22.68 -25.43 -4.55
N ASP A 129 -23.27 -25.58 -3.37
CA ASP A 129 -24.64 -25.15 -3.11
C ASP A 129 -24.76 -23.61 -2.99
N ALA A 130 -26.00 -23.11 -2.88
CA ALA A 130 -26.26 -21.68 -2.78
C ALA A 130 -25.61 -21.04 -1.54
N ALA A 131 -25.66 -21.69 -0.38
CA ALA A 131 -25.12 -21.16 0.86
C ALA A 131 -23.58 -21.13 0.87
N GLN A 132 -22.93 -22.03 0.14
CA GLN A 132 -21.49 -22.04 -0.07
C GLN A 132 -21.07 -20.93 -1.04
N ARG A 133 -21.82 -20.75 -2.13
CA ARG A 133 -21.58 -19.65 -3.09
C ARG A 133 -21.74 -18.27 -2.43
N GLU A 134 -22.81 -18.06 -1.67
CA GLU A 134 -23.03 -16.82 -0.92
C GLU A 134 -21.90 -16.54 0.08
N TYR A 135 -21.38 -17.57 0.75
CA TYR A 135 -20.27 -17.37 1.67
C TYR A 135 -18.93 -17.13 0.97
N LEU A 136 -18.71 -17.78 -0.17
CA LEU A 136 -17.54 -17.53 -1.01
C LEU A 136 -17.54 -16.08 -1.53
N GLU A 137 -18.70 -15.58 -1.95
CA GLU A 137 -18.91 -14.18 -2.31
C GLU A 137 -18.62 -13.25 -1.13
N LEU A 138 -19.12 -13.56 0.08
CA LEU A 138 -18.81 -12.78 1.28
C LEU A 138 -17.30 -12.63 1.51
N VAL A 139 -16.54 -13.72 1.40
CA VAL A 139 -15.08 -13.74 1.63
C VAL A 139 -14.32 -12.98 0.54
N LEU A 140 -14.75 -13.09 -0.71
CA LEU A 140 -14.01 -12.58 -1.87
C LEU A 140 -14.46 -11.20 -2.35
N PHE A 141 -15.69 -10.76 -2.10
CA PHE A 141 -16.18 -9.45 -2.57
C PHE A 141 -15.97 -8.35 -1.52
N ASN A 142 -15.72 -8.73 -0.26
CA ASN A 142 -15.61 -7.79 0.85
C ASN A 142 -14.17 -7.71 1.39
N THR A 143 -13.15 -8.08 0.61
CA THR A 143 -11.75 -8.17 1.08
C THR A 143 -11.24 -6.89 1.73
N ARG A 144 -11.73 -5.72 1.26
CA ARG A 144 -11.34 -4.37 1.72
C ARG A 144 -12.26 -3.77 2.78
N ASN A 145 -13.38 -4.42 3.12
CA ASN A 145 -14.36 -3.85 4.05
C ASN A 145 -14.17 -4.41 5.46
N ILE A 146 -13.63 -3.61 6.38
CA ILE A 146 -13.31 -4.05 7.75
C ILE A 146 -14.53 -4.55 8.55
N TYR A 147 -15.73 -4.08 8.23
CA TYR A 147 -16.95 -4.42 8.97
C TYR A 147 -17.72 -5.59 8.35
N LYS A 148 -17.47 -5.91 7.08
CA LYS A 148 -18.12 -7.02 6.36
C LYS A 148 -17.20 -8.22 6.17
N SER A 149 -15.91 -7.99 5.96
CA SER A 149 -14.93 -9.06 5.76
C SER A 149 -14.82 -9.93 7.01
N PRO A 150 -14.95 -11.25 6.89
CA PRO A 150 -14.69 -12.14 8.02
C PRO A 150 -13.20 -12.21 8.37
N LEU A 151 -12.31 -11.90 7.42
CA LEU A 151 -10.86 -12.12 7.55
C LEU A 151 -10.09 -10.84 7.89
N LEU A 152 -10.49 -9.71 7.31
CA LEU A 152 -9.74 -8.45 7.40
C LEU A 152 -9.50 -7.96 8.84
N PRO A 153 -10.45 -8.07 9.79
CA PRO A 153 -10.22 -7.60 11.17
C PRO A 153 -8.98 -8.22 11.83
N ALA A 154 -8.81 -9.54 11.71
CA ALA A 154 -7.67 -10.22 12.33
C ALA A 154 -6.35 -9.91 11.60
N TYR A 155 -6.42 -9.67 10.28
CA TYR A 155 -5.25 -9.23 9.51
C TYR A 155 -4.82 -7.81 9.92
N GLN A 156 -5.77 -6.88 9.91
CA GLN A 156 -5.52 -5.48 10.28
C GLN A 156 -5.06 -5.35 11.74
N GLU A 157 -5.58 -6.16 12.66
CA GLU A 157 -5.05 -6.22 14.03
C GLU A 157 -3.59 -6.70 14.07
N THR A 158 -3.18 -7.60 13.17
CA THR A 158 -1.77 -8.06 13.08
C THR A 158 -0.86 -6.95 12.54
N ILE A 159 -1.31 -6.23 11.52
CA ILE A 159 -0.58 -5.13 10.88
C ILE A 159 -0.41 -3.95 11.84
N LEU A 160 -1.51 -3.46 12.41
CA LEU A 160 -1.55 -2.24 13.23
C LEU A 160 -1.20 -2.49 14.70
N GLY A 161 -1.31 -3.73 15.17
CA GLY A 161 -1.32 -4.06 16.59
C GLY A 161 -2.68 -3.78 17.24
N SER A 162 -2.96 -4.45 18.35
CA SER A 162 -4.29 -4.44 18.99
C SER A 162 -4.75 -3.07 19.46
N GLU A 163 -3.84 -2.24 19.98
CA GLU A 163 -4.17 -0.90 20.48
C GLU A 163 -4.62 0.03 19.36
N VAL A 164 -3.79 0.19 18.32
CA VAL A 164 -4.11 1.06 17.18
C VAL A 164 -5.32 0.54 16.41
N PHE A 165 -5.44 -0.77 16.25
CA PHE A 165 -6.62 -1.41 15.65
C PHE A 165 -7.91 -1.04 16.39
N GLN A 166 -7.92 -1.14 17.72
CA GLN A 166 -9.10 -0.79 18.53
C GLN A 166 -9.44 0.69 18.43
N GLN A 167 -8.44 1.55 18.56
CA GLN A 167 -8.61 3.00 18.51
C GLN A 167 -9.13 3.46 17.15
N HIS A 168 -8.64 2.85 16.07
CA HIS A 168 -8.96 3.25 14.71
C HIS A 168 -10.31 2.69 14.23
N TYR A 169 -10.56 1.39 14.42
CA TYR A 169 -11.76 0.74 13.89
C TYR A 169 -12.93 0.64 14.87
N GLY A 170 -12.69 0.86 16.17
CA GLY A 170 -13.68 0.66 17.22
C GLY A 170 -14.04 -0.81 17.46
N LEU A 171 -13.29 -1.74 16.88
CA LEU A 171 -13.50 -3.18 16.99
C LEU A 171 -12.72 -3.75 18.18
N THR A 172 -13.29 -4.76 18.85
CA THR A 172 -12.61 -5.45 19.94
C THR A 172 -11.44 -6.28 19.41
N PRO A 173 -10.19 -6.03 19.85
CA PRO A 173 -9.04 -6.84 19.48
C PRO A 173 -9.20 -8.29 19.96
N ARG A 174 -8.66 -9.24 19.20
CA ARG A 174 -8.73 -10.68 19.51
C ARG A 174 -7.37 -11.36 19.59
N LEU A 175 -6.30 -10.70 19.16
CA LEU A 175 -4.95 -11.27 19.06
C LEU A 175 -4.02 -10.82 20.19
N ASN A 176 -4.28 -9.66 20.80
CA ASN A 176 -3.35 -9.02 21.75
C ASN A 176 -1.93 -8.94 21.15
N ALA A 177 -1.85 -8.45 19.92
CA ALA A 177 -0.66 -8.44 19.09
C ALA A 177 0.02 -7.07 19.08
N GLU A 178 1.35 -7.07 19.01
CA GLU A 178 2.13 -5.90 18.62
C GLU A 178 2.04 -5.70 17.09
N SER A 179 2.27 -4.46 16.64
CA SER A 179 2.24 -4.11 15.22
C SER A 179 3.36 -4.80 14.46
N PHE A 180 3.02 -5.51 13.38
CA PHE A 180 4.03 -6.06 12.47
C PHE A 180 4.74 -4.97 11.67
N LEU A 181 4.07 -3.84 11.36
CA LEU A 181 4.73 -2.69 10.75
C LEU A 181 5.82 -2.12 11.66
N MET A 182 5.63 -2.14 12.98
CA MET A 182 6.64 -1.63 13.93
C MET A 182 7.73 -2.65 14.28
N THR A 183 7.40 -3.95 14.27
CA THR A 183 8.30 -4.99 14.80
C THR A 183 9.03 -5.78 13.71
N GLN A 184 8.54 -5.76 12.47
CA GLN A 184 9.10 -6.56 11.37
C GLN A 184 9.71 -5.72 10.25
N ASP A 185 9.15 -4.53 9.93
CA ASP A 185 9.78 -3.63 8.95
C ASP A 185 11.19 -3.23 9.41
N LYS A 186 12.02 -2.84 8.45
CA LYS A 186 13.39 -2.39 8.73
C LYS A 186 13.61 -0.99 8.21
N GLN A 187 14.13 -0.12 9.06
CA GLN A 187 14.52 1.22 8.64
C GLN A 187 15.73 1.14 7.70
N VAL A 188 15.69 1.90 6.60
CA VAL A 188 16.79 1.95 5.63
C VAL A 188 17.89 2.90 6.09
N MET A 189 17.52 4.08 6.60
CA MET A 189 18.49 5.06 7.10
C MET A 189 19.10 4.62 8.42
N THR A 190 20.41 4.80 8.55
CA THR A 190 21.10 4.77 9.84
C THR A 190 20.73 5.98 10.69
N GLU A 191 20.90 5.89 12.01
CA GLU A 191 20.67 7.02 12.93
C GLU A 191 21.46 8.27 12.53
N SER A 192 22.72 8.10 12.10
CA SER A 192 23.55 9.21 11.62
C SER A 192 22.98 9.87 10.37
N LYS A 193 22.48 9.08 9.41
CA LYS A 193 21.91 9.60 8.17
C LYS A 193 20.57 10.32 8.41
N LEU A 194 19.77 9.82 9.36
CA LEU A 194 18.55 10.48 9.79
C LEU A 194 18.85 11.83 10.45
N ALA A 195 19.87 11.89 11.32
CA ALA A 195 20.31 13.15 11.92
C ALA A 195 20.77 14.17 10.86
N GLU A 196 21.53 13.73 9.86
CA GLU A 196 21.90 14.61 8.73
C GLU A 196 20.69 15.13 7.95
N LEU A 197 19.64 14.31 7.78
CA LEU A 197 18.41 14.75 7.11
C LEU A 197 17.65 15.77 7.97
N GLN A 198 17.61 15.57 9.27
CA GLN A 198 16.98 16.51 10.22
C GLN A 198 17.71 17.86 10.20
N ASP A 199 19.04 17.86 10.27
CA ASP A 199 19.86 19.07 10.15
C ASP A 199 19.61 19.79 8.80
N TRP A 200 19.39 19.04 7.72
CA TRP A 200 19.05 19.61 6.41
C TRP A 200 17.64 20.22 6.42
N LEU A 201 16.66 19.58 7.05
CA LEU A 201 15.28 20.07 7.17
C LEU A 201 15.12 21.27 8.11
N ASP A 202 16.09 21.54 8.98
CA ASP A 202 16.10 22.74 9.85
C ASP A 202 16.32 24.04 9.05
N MET A 203 16.72 23.96 7.77
CA MET A 203 16.85 25.13 6.90
C MET A 203 15.48 25.56 6.33
N PRO A 204 15.09 26.85 6.41
CA PRO A 204 13.75 27.31 6.02
C PRO A 204 13.35 27.04 4.55
N GLU A 205 14.32 26.94 3.66
CA GLU A 205 14.15 26.66 2.23
C GLU A 205 14.06 25.17 1.89
N HIS A 206 14.33 24.29 2.86
CA HIS A 206 14.35 22.84 2.71
C HIS A 206 13.06 22.23 3.24
N GLN A 207 12.44 21.38 2.43
CA GLN A 207 11.22 20.68 2.82
C GLN A 207 11.27 19.25 2.30
N ALA A 208 10.50 18.36 2.92
CA ALA A 208 10.32 17.01 2.43
C ALA A 208 8.88 16.53 2.63
N GLY A 209 8.51 15.47 1.93
CA GLY A 209 7.26 14.76 2.12
C GLY A 209 7.35 13.31 1.67
N ILE A 210 6.33 12.53 2.03
CA ILE A 210 6.23 11.10 1.76
C ILE A 210 5.13 10.85 0.73
N LEU A 211 5.51 10.20 -0.37
CA LEU A 211 4.68 9.85 -1.51
C LEU A 211 4.55 8.31 -1.59
N THR A 212 3.50 7.73 -1.02
CA THR A 212 3.40 6.25 -0.89
C THR A 212 2.05 5.70 -1.35
N ASN A 213 2.04 4.43 -1.75
CA ASN A 213 0.79 3.68 -1.99
C ASN A 213 0.27 2.99 -0.72
N ARG A 214 0.98 3.06 0.42
CA ARG A 214 0.43 2.60 1.70
C ARG A 214 -0.87 3.36 2.03
N PRO A 215 -1.89 2.69 2.58
CA PRO A 215 -3.04 3.34 3.16
C PRO A 215 -2.60 4.38 4.20
N CYS A 216 -3.31 5.51 4.25
CA CYS A 216 -3.06 6.57 5.23
C CYS A 216 -4.38 7.06 5.82
N LYS A 217 -4.31 7.89 6.85
CA LYS A 217 -5.49 8.55 7.42
C LYS A 217 -6.15 9.44 6.37
N THR A 218 -7.46 9.56 6.51
CA THR A 218 -8.33 10.29 5.59
C THR A 218 -9.13 11.35 6.32
N PRO A 219 -9.70 12.33 5.60
CA PRO A 219 -10.69 13.23 6.16
C PRO A 219 -11.86 12.49 6.83
N PRO A 220 -12.54 13.11 7.82
CA PRO A 220 -13.64 12.48 8.55
C PRO A 220 -14.73 11.94 7.64
N GLY A 221 -15.23 10.74 7.95
CA GLY A 221 -16.30 10.09 7.18
C GLY A 221 -15.80 9.10 6.12
N TYR A 222 -14.49 9.06 5.87
CA TYR A 222 -13.86 8.02 5.06
C TYR A 222 -12.92 7.19 5.93
N LEU A 223 -12.93 5.88 5.77
CA LEU A 223 -12.15 4.96 6.59
C LEU A 223 -10.98 4.39 5.77
N SER A 224 -9.77 4.58 6.28
CA SER A 224 -8.54 4.02 5.71
C SER A 224 -7.53 3.83 6.84
N SER A 225 -6.80 2.71 6.80
CA SER A 225 -5.83 2.37 7.84
C SER A 225 -4.67 3.37 7.88
N PRO A 226 -4.13 3.69 9.07
CA PRO A 226 -3.07 4.68 9.24
C PRO A 226 -1.67 4.09 9.02
N GLU A 227 -1.51 3.25 7.99
CA GLU A 227 -0.30 2.43 7.80
C GLU A 227 0.91 3.29 7.40
N ALA A 228 0.68 4.30 6.57
CA ALA A 228 1.70 5.26 6.15
C ALA A 228 2.17 6.13 7.33
N GLU A 229 1.28 6.55 8.23
CA GLU A 229 1.66 7.31 9.43
C GLU A 229 2.49 6.46 10.40
N ILE A 230 2.13 5.18 10.57
CA ILE A 230 2.91 4.23 11.37
C ILE A 230 4.31 4.06 10.76
N GLY A 231 4.40 3.91 9.43
CA GLY A 231 5.68 3.83 8.74
C GLY A 231 6.53 5.10 8.90
N ALA A 232 5.92 6.28 8.78
CA ALA A 232 6.60 7.56 8.98
C ALA A 232 7.12 7.71 10.42
N GLN A 233 6.32 7.31 11.42
CA GLN A 233 6.73 7.27 12.82
C GLN A 233 7.89 6.28 13.04
N PHE A 234 7.82 5.08 12.45
CA PHE A 234 8.83 4.05 12.57
C PHE A 234 10.20 4.50 12.05
N VAL A 235 10.24 5.22 10.92
CA VAL A 235 11.49 5.73 10.34
C VAL A 235 11.99 7.04 10.94
N GLY A 236 11.32 7.54 11.99
CA GLY A 236 11.70 8.76 12.71
C GLY A 236 11.34 10.06 11.99
N LEU A 237 10.33 10.03 11.11
CA LEU A 237 9.85 11.18 10.32
C LEU A 237 8.33 11.42 10.48
N PRO A 238 7.76 11.43 11.70
CA PRO A 238 6.30 11.48 11.90
C PRO A 238 5.65 12.79 11.43
N ASP A 239 6.41 13.88 11.36
CA ASP A 239 5.90 15.23 11.08
C ASP A 239 5.97 15.62 9.59
N LEU A 240 6.52 14.75 8.72
CA LEU A 240 6.57 15.05 7.30
C LEU A 240 5.16 15.01 6.68
N PRO A 241 4.82 15.98 5.81
CA PRO A 241 3.66 15.88 4.94
C PRO A 241 3.62 14.55 4.20
N LEU A 242 2.45 13.91 4.16
CA LEU A 242 2.28 12.58 3.62
C LEU A 242 1.07 12.52 2.70
N MET A 243 1.26 11.95 1.51
CA MET A 243 0.18 11.61 0.57
C MET A 243 0.22 10.10 0.33
N GLY A 244 -0.72 9.39 0.94
CA GLY A 244 -0.90 7.95 0.81
C GLY A 244 -2.04 7.57 -0.12
N SER A 245 -2.30 6.26 -0.27
CA SER A 245 -3.43 5.79 -1.09
C SER A 245 -4.78 6.10 -0.46
N GLY A 246 -4.86 6.21 0.87
CA GLY A 246 -6.10 6.52 1.59
C GLY A 246 -6.71 7.87 1.18
N THR A 247 -5.91 8.94 1.18
CA THR A 247 -6.38 10.28 0.78
C THR A 247 -6.78 10.35 -0.69
N LEU A 248 -6.07 9.64 -1.56
CA LEU A 248 -6.42 9.55 -2.98
C LEU A 248 -7.71 8.76 -3.20
N ALA A 249 -7.91 7.65 -2.49
CA ALA A 249 -9.15 6.87 -2.54
C ALA A 249 -10.35 7.69 -2.04
N TRP A 250 -10.18 8.42 -0.93
CA TRP A 250 -11.17 9.36 -0.44
C TRP A 250 -11.56 10.40 -1.50
N PHE A 251 -10.58 11.02 -2.15
CA PHE A 251 -10.84 12.05 -3.16
C PHE A 251 -11.48 11.47 -4.43
N ALA A 252 -11.01 10.30 -4.88
CA ALA A 252 -11.58 9.57 -6.01
C ALA A 252 -13.06 9.27 -5.79
N GLU A 253 -13.43 8.75 -4.63
CA GLU A 253 -14.79 8.33 -4.33
C GLU A 253 -15.71 9.53 -4.06
N THR A 254 -15.26 10.49 -3.26
CA THR A 254 -16.12 11.56 -2.74
C THR A 254 -16.20 12.79 -3.64
N GLN A 255 -15.15 13.09 -4.41
CA GLN A 255 -15.06 14.31 -5.22
C GLN A 255 -15.16 14.02 -6.72
N LEU A 256 -14.50 12.95 -7.20
CA LEU A 256 -14.44 12.65 -8.64
C LEU A 256 -15.42 11.55 -9.08
N HIS A 257 -15.89 10.72 -8.15
CA HIS A 257 -16.73 9.55 -8.41
C HIS A 257 -16.12 8.57 -9.44
N VAL A 258 -14.82 8.32 -9.30
CA VAL A 258 -14.05 7.38 -10.13
C VAL A 258 -13.46 6.26 -9.25
N ALA A 259 -12.99 5.19 -9.89
CA ALA A 259 -12.27 4.15 -9.17
C ALA A 259 -10.94 4.67 -8.61
N ASP A 260 -10.67 4.37 -7.34
CA ASP A 260 -9.53 4.85 -6.55
C ASP A 260 -8.17 4.56 -7.19
N HIS A 261 -7.97 3.35 -7.70
CA HIS A 261 -6.72 2.90 -8.31
C HIS A 261 -6.29 3.74 -9.52
N LEU A 262 -7.20 4.49 -10.14
CA LEU A 262 -6.89 5.40 -11.24
C LEU A 262 -6.08 6.62 -10.78
N LEU A 263 -6.14 6.97 -9.49
CA LEU A 263 -5.43 8.12 -8.92
C LEU A 263 -4.12 7.74 -8.23
N PHE A 264 -3.81 6.46 -8.07
CA PHE A 264 -2.55 5.98 -7.48
C PHE A 264 -1.38 6.18 -8.45
N LYS A 265 -0.14 5.94 -7.99
CA LYS A 265 1.04 5.98 -8.87
C LYS A 265 0.80 5.12 -10.13
N PRO A 266 1.02 5.65 -11.36
CA PRO A 266 1.84 6.83 -11.70
C PRO A 266 1.08 8.16 -11.89
N HIS A 267 -0.15 8.30 -11.40
CA HIS A 267 -0.95 9.50 -11.64
C HIS A 267 -0.31 10.77 -11.01
N PRO A 268 -0.25 11.92 -11.71
CA PRO A 268 0.41 13.15 -11.22
C PRO A 268 -0.25 13.78 -10.00
N LEU A 269 -1.56 13.56 -9.81
CA LEU A 269 -2.31 14.07 -8.66
C LEU A 269 -1.65 13.72 -7.32
N HIS A 270 -1.01 12.55 -7.25
CA HIS A 270 -0.30 12.08 -6.06
C HIS A 270 0.85 13.03 -5.66
N ALA A 271 1.75 13.33 -6.60
CA ALA A 271 2.91 14.19 -6.34
C ALA A 271 2.53 15.68 -6.30
N LEU A 272 1.60 16.15 -7.14
CA LEU A 272 1.10 17.52 -7.09
C LEU A 272 0.39 17.80 -5.75
N GLY A 273 -0.46 16.88 -5.30
CA GLY A 273 -1.15 17.01 -4.03
C GLY A 273 -0.18 17.02 -2.86
N LEU A 274 0.86 16.18 -2.88
CA LEU A 274 1.91 16.22 -1.86
C LEU A 274 2.68 17.55 -1.86
N LEU A 275 2.99 18.11 -3.03
CA LEU A 275 3.64 19.42 -3.12
C LEU A 275 2.78 20.52 -2.48
N GLN A 276 1.46 20.53 -2.72
CA GLN A 276 0.57 21.49 -2.08
C GLN A 276 0.47 21.30 -0.55
N LEU A 277 0.47 20.05 -0.08
CA LEU A 277 0.56 19.76 1.35
C LEU A 277 1.84 20.34 1.97
N ILE A 278 2.98 20.19 1.28
CA ILE A 278 4.27 20.75 1.70
C ILE A 278 4.22 22.30 1.73
N LEU A 279 3.43 22.92 0.86
CA LEU A 279 3.19 24.36 0.85
C LEU A 279 2.20 24.82 1.95
N GLY A 280 1.69 23.89 2.77
CA GLY A 280 0.86 24.19 3.94
C GLY A 280 -0.64 24.15 3.70
N GLN A 281 -1.09 23.62 2.55
CA GLN A 281 -2.51 23.40 2.29
C GLN A 281 -3.06 22.21 3.10
N THR A 282 -4.39 22.15 3.24
CA THR A 282 -5.06 20.96 3.77
C THR A 282 -5.08 19.84 2.72
N VAL A 283 -5.36 18.60 3.12
CA VAL A 283 -5.47 17.45 2.17
C VAL A 283 -6.50 17.73 1.07
N GLU A 284 -7.69 18.19 1.46
CA GLU A 284 -8.78 18.50 0.52
C GLU A 284 -8.36 19.58 -0.47
N GLU A 285 -7.82 20.69 0.02
CA GLU A 285 -7.44 21.82 -0.82
C GLU A 285 -6.25 21.48 -1.72
N SER A 286 -5.31 20.68 -1.22
CA SER A 286 -4.15 20.20 -1.99
C SER A 286 -4.58 19.37 -3.19
N LEU A 287 -5.50 18.43 -3.01
CA LEU A 287 -6.00 17.57 -4.08
C LEU A 287 -6.90 18.36 -5.04
N ARG A 288 -7.72 19.28 -4.54
CA ARG A 288 -8.54 20.16 -5.36
C ARG A 288 -7.70 21.05 -6.28
N ILE A 289 -6.73 21.78 -5.74
CA ILE A 289 -5.81 22.64 -6.53
C ILE A 289 -5.03 21.81 -7.55
N SER A 290 -4.58 20.62 -7.16
CA SER A 290 -3.85 19.71 -8.04
C SER A 290 -4.72 19.18 -9.17
N ASN A 291 -5.98 18.84 -8.88
CA ASN A 291 -6.94 18.40 -9.88
C ASN A 291 -7.29 19.54 -10.85
N ASP A 292 -7.52 20.76 -10.35
CA ASP A 292 -7.77 21.93 -11.18
C ASP A 292 -6.62 22.16 -12.17
N LEU A 293 -5.35 22.00 -11.73
CA LEU A 293 -4.21 22.08 -12.63
C LEU A 293 -4.26 21.02 -13.75
N LEU A 294 -4.57 19.78 -13.41
CA LEU A 294 -4.63 18.67 -14.37
C LEU A 294 -5.79 18.79 -15.37
N GLU A 295 -6.89 19.42 -14.97
CA GLU A 295 -8.05 19.69 -15.83
C GLU A 295 -7.88 20.98 -16.67
N GLY A 296 -6.75 21.68 -16.55
CA GLY A 296 -6.49 22.92 -17.30
C GLY A 296 -7.19 24.15 -16.72
N HIS A 297 -7.58 24.09 -15.44
CA HIS A 297 -8.19 25.17 -14.67
C HIS A 297 -7.25 25.73 -13.58
N GLY A 298 -6.00 25.25 -13.53
CA GLY A 298 -5.03 25.64 -12.52
C GLY A 298 -4.64 27.11 -12.58
N GLU A 299 -4.72 27.80 -11.45
CA GLU A 299 -4.23 29.17 -11.30
C GLU A 299 -2.74 29.18 -10.96
N ARG A 300 -1.95 29.95 -11.73
CA ARG A 300 -0.50 30.10 -11.50
C ARG A 300 -0.17 30.48 -10.05
N THR A 301 -0.95 31.39 -9.47
CA THR A 301 -0.80 31.91 -8.10
C THR A 301 -0.75 30.81 -7.04
N ALA A 302 -1.46 29.70 -7.23
CA ALA A 302 -1.45 28.58 -6.31
C ALA A 302 -0.11 27.80 -6.31
N TRP A 303 0.72 28.01 -7.33
CA TRP A 303 1.97 27.27 -7.59
C TRP A 303 3.22 28.15 -7.60
N GLU A 304 3.08 29.47 -7.48
CA GLU A 304 4.20 30.44 -7.57
C GLU A 304 5.35 30.15 -6.60
N ALA A 305 5.07 29.55 -5.44
CA ALA A 305 6.10 29.18 -4.48
C ALA A 305 7.06 28.08 -4.99
N LEU A 306 6.67 27.34 -6.04
CA LEU A 306 7.50 26.32 -6.69
C LEU A 306 8.26 26.87 -7.90
N ASP A 307 8.06 28.12 -8.32
CA ASP A 307 8.76 28.67 -9.48
C ASP A 307 10.28 28.65 -9.28
N GLY A 308 10.97 27.87 -10.11
CA GLY A 308 12.40 27.62 -10.03
C GLY A 308 12.83 26.67 -8.89
N ALA A 309 11.89 26.06 -8.15
CA ALA A 309 12.21 25.15 -7.06
C ALA A 309 12.94 23.90 -7.56
N ARG A 310 13.85 23.38 -6.73
CA ARG A 310 14.42 22.04 -6.93
C ARG A 310 13.51 21.02 -6.27
N VAL A 311 13.09 20.02 -7.03
CA VAL A 311 12.25 18.92 -6.54
C VAL A 311 12.97 17.61 -6.82
N THR A 312 13.27 16.86 -5.79
CA THR A 312 13.98 15.58 -5.89
C THR A 312 13.03 14.45 -5.50
N VAL A 313 12.72 13.55 -6.44
CA VAL A 313 11.91 12.34 -6.18
C VAL A 313 12.83 11.15 -5.99
N ILE A 314 12.71 10.48 -4.85
CA ILE A 314 13.51 9.31 -4.47
C ILE A 314 12.58 8.11 -4.37
N GLU A 315 12.78 7.14 -5.25
CA GLU A 315 11.83 6.06 -5.49
C GLU A 315 12.54 4.76 -5.90
N ASP A 316 11.97 3.61 -5.55
CA ASP A 316 12.50 2.30 -5.96
C ASP A 316 11.79 1.76 -7.22
N THR A 317 10.63 2.27 -7.61
CA THR A 317 9.90 1.90 -8.84
C THR A 317 9.84 3.01 -9.89
N PHE A 318 9.56 2.66 -11.14
CA PHE A 318 9.29 3.67 -12.17
C PHE A 318 7.97 4.43 -11.89
N LYS A 319 6.98 3.81 -11.23
CA LYS A 319 5.64 4.40 -11.08
C LYS A 319 5.70 5.72 -10.31
N GLY A 320 6.47 5.80 -9.21
CA GLY A 320 6.62 7.06 -8.47
C GLY A 320 7.48 8.11 -9.20
N LEU A 321 8.53 7.69 -9.92
CA LEU A 321 9.31 8.60 -10.77
C LEU A 321 8.44 9.24 -11.86
N ALA A 322 7.51 8.46 -12.43
CA ALA A 322 6.57 8.93 -13.44
C ALA A 322 5.60 10.00 -12.90
N CYS A 323 5.21 9.93 -11.62
CA CYS A 323 4.45 11.00 -10.98
C CYS A 323 5.22 12.32 -11.03
N GLY A 324 6.50 12.32 -10.65
CA GLY A 324 7.35 13.53 -10.70
C GLY A 324 7.47 14.14 -12.10
N LEU A 325 7.70 13.29 -13.11
CA LEU A 325 7.77 13.71 -14.52
C LEU A 325 6.46 14.36 -15.01
N ALA A 326 5.34 13.72 -14.69
CA ALA A 326 4.02 14.23 -15.07
C ALA A 326 3.67 15.53 -14.34
N SER A 327 4.03 15.66 -13.06
CA SER A 327 3.87 16.90 -12.28
C SER A 327 4.71 18.05 -12.82
N GLN A 328 5.98 17.80 -13.17
CA GLN A 328 6.84 18.83 -13.79
C GLN A 328 6.22 19.34 -15.10
N LYS A 329 5.69 18.42 -15.92
CA LYS A 329 5.03 18.78 -17.17
C LYS A 329 3.79 19.66 -16.91
N ALA A 330 2.93 19.26 -15.98
CA ALA A 330 1.73 20.02 -15.65
C ALA A 330 2.04 21.44 -15.14
N LEU A 331 3.06 21.59 -14.28
CA LEU A 331 3.49 22.90 -13.79
C LEU A 331 4.09 23.78 -14.89
N ALA A 332 4.83 23.18 -15.84
CA ALA A 332 5.38 23.91 -16.98
C ALA A 332 4.29 24.48 -17.90
N GLU A 333 3.11 23.85 -17.99
CA GLU A 333 1.98 24.33 -18.80
C GLU A 333 1.38 25.65 -18.29
N ILE A 334 1.64 26.00 -17.02
CA ILE A 334 1.22 27.28 -16.40
C ILE A 334 2.41 28.21 -16.09
N ASP A 335 3.53 28.02 -16.80
CA ASP A 335 4.77 28.81 -16.63
C ASP A 335 5.34 28.77 -15.19
N ILE A 336 5.29 27.59 -14.54
CA ILE A 336 5.96 27.29 -13.26
C ILE A 336 7.01 26.20 -13.50
N PRO A 337 8.22 26.56 -13.98
CA PRO A 337 9.27 25.58 -14.17
C PRO A 337 9.84 25.09 -12.83
N ILE A 338 9.99 23.77 -12.66
CA ILE A 338 10.75 23.16 -11.56
C ILE A 338 12.00 22.44 -12.07
N HIS A 339 13.05 22.44 -11.27
CA HIS A 339 14.24 21.62 -11.48
C HIS A 339 14.03 20.23 -10.87
N LEU A 340 13.47 19.32 -11.65
CA LEU A 340 13.22 17.94 -11.23
C LEU A 340 14.50 17.10 -11.27
N GLN A 341 14.80 16.44 -10.16
CA GLN A 341 15.82 15.39 -10.06
C GLN A 341 15.15 14.07 -9.64
N LEU A 342 15.55 12.99 -10.29
CA LEU A 342 15.02 11.65 -10.08
C LEU A 342 16.14 10.73 -9.57
N ILE A 343 15.96 10.14 -8.41
CA ILE A 343 16.93 9.22 -7.80
C ILE A 343 16.27 7.86 -7.63
N GLY A 344 16.89 6.84 -8.22
CA GLY A 344 16.45 5.45 -8.07
C GLY A 344 17.19 4.74 -6.94
N ILE A 345 16.43 4.02 -6.11
CA ILE A 345 16.97 3.17 -5.03
C ILE A 345 16.83 1.70 -5.42
N SER A 346 17.93 0.96 -5.54
CA SER A 346 17.86 -0.50 -5.63
C SER A 346 19.22 -1.18 -5.50
N LYS A 347 19.24 -2.34 -4.81
CA LYS A 347 20.37 -3.28 -4.82
C LYS A 347 20.22 -4.38 -5.89
N HIS A 348 19.04 -4.53 -6.50
CA HIS A 348 18.74 -5.60 -7.45
C HIS A 348 19.15 -5.22 -8.88
N PRO A 349 20.01 -6.01 -9.57
CA PRO A 349 20.53 -5.64 -10.89
C PRO A 349 19.47 -5.33 -11.95
N GLU A 350 18.39 -6.12 -12.01
CA GLU A 350 17.31 -5.94 -12.99
C GLU A 350 16.50 -4.67 -12.75
N LYS A 351 16.18 -4.39 -11.48
CA LYS A 351 15.47 -3.17 -11.05
C LYS A 351 16.34 -1.93 -11.30
N ARG A 352 17.65 -2.00 -11.00
CA ARG A 352 18.62 -0.95 -11.34
C ARG A 352 18.67 -0.65 -12.84
N ALA A 353 18.73 -1.69 -13.68
CA ALA A 353 18.76 -1.51 -15.13
C ALA A 353 17.50 -0.81 -15.66
N THR A 354 16.34 -1.08 -15.05
CA THR A 354 15.08 -0.42 -15.36
C THR A 354 15.11 1.05 -14.94
N LEU A 355 15.46 1.32 -13.68
CA LEU A 355 15.49 2.68 -13.12
C LEU A 355 16.50 3.59 -13.82
N ALA A 356 17.66 3.06 -14.22
CA ALA A 356 18.74 3.80 -14.90
C ALA A 356 18.27 4.57 -16.15
N ARG A 357 17.16 4.15 -16.76
CA ARG A 357 16.60 4.76 -17.96
C ARG A 357 15.87 6.07 -17.68
N TYR A 358 15.53 6.33 -16.43
CA TYR A 358 14.65 7.43 -16.00
C TYR A 358 15.28 8.32 -14.92
N THR A 359 16.27 7.81 -14.20
CA THR A 359 16.86 8.50 -13.06
C THR A 359 18.11 9.29 -13.43
N ASN A 360 18.31 10.43 -12.79
CA ASN A 360 19.58 11.14 -12.81
C ASN A 360 20.66 10.31 -12.10
N TRP A 361 20.34 9.78 -10.91
CA TRP A 361 21.25 9.00 -10.07
C TRP A 361 20.66 7.66 -9.66
N LEU A 362 21.53 6.68 -9.47
CA LEU A 362 21.19 5.38 -8.90
C LEU A 362 22.08 5.11 -7.70
N VAL A 363 21.45 4.81 -6.58
CA VAL A 363 22.15 4.43 -5.35
C VAL A 363 21.54 3.16 -4.76
N ASP A 364 22.30 2.52 -3.88
CA ASP A 364 21.89 1.25 -3.28
C ASP A 364 20.84 1.46 -2.19
N ASP A 365 20.98 2.54 -1.42
CA ASP A 365 20.04 3.01 -0.40
C ASP A 365 20.31 4.49 -0.02
N LEU A 366 19.44 5.04 0.85
CA LEU A 366 19.50 6.44 1.28
C LEU A 366 20.81 6.81 2.00
N ASN A 367 21.55 5.86 2.56
CA ASN A 367 22.80 6.18 3.27
C ASN A 367 23.91 6.65 2.32
N ALA A 368 23.78 6.37 1.01
CA ALA A 368 24.72 6.82 0.00
C ALA A 368 24.43 8.25 -0.51
N ILE A 369 23.32 8.88 -0.10
CA ILE A 369 22.94 10.22 -0.54
C ILE A 369 23.60 11.28 0.35
N SER A 370 24.07 12.35 -0.29
CA SER A 370 24.47 13.60 0.37
C SER A 370 23.35 14.62 0.19
N TRP A 371 22.68 15.02 1.27
CA TRP A 371 21.52 15.93 1.20
C TRP A 371 21.87 17.29 0.59
N ASP A 372 23.06 17.80 0.85
CA ASP A 372 23.55 19.06 0.25
C ASP A 372 23.79 18.99 -1.26
N ALA A 373 23.90 17.78 -1.81
CA ALA A 373 24.16 17.56 -3.24
C ALA A 373 22.89 17.46 -4.09
N ILE A 374 21.71 17.43 -3.46
CA ILE A 374 20.41 17.19 -4.12
C ILE A 374 19.39 18.32 -3.96
#